data_AF-A0AAP1PQ33-F1
#
_entry.id   AF-A0AAP1PQ33-F1
#
_cell.length_a   1.000
_cell.length_b   1.000
_cell.length_c   1.000
_cell.angle_alpha   90.00
_cell.angle_beta   90.00
_cell.angle_gamma   90.00
#
_symmetry.space_group_name_H-M   'P 1'
#
loop_
_entity.id
_entity.type
_entity.pdbx_description
1 polymer ?
#
loop_
_entity_poly.entity_id
_entity_poly.type
_entity_poly.pdbx_seq_one_letter_code
_entity_poly.pdbx_strand_id
1 'polypeptide(L)'
;MNYQGKIQVVAKQTPSTAATPEAVKPPRQRDRARTLTELQLALSRLQRACKKVSIAAVANEAKVTPALIHNTYPDFAEQVRALVNKSTRAQRDDKHRELQLQRAATARLYQVIADQNKEIVDLASINEALRAEVQVLQGIVEGKVLTAPFGRKNE
;
A
#
# COMPACT_ATOMS: atom_id res chain seq x y z
N MET A 1 8.64 -77.90 -33.13
CA MET A 1 7.97 -78.48 -31.95
C MET A 1 7.61 -77.36 -31.00
N ASN A 2 6.30 -77.20 -30.75
CA ASN A 2 5.70 -76.23 -29.84
C ASN A 2 6.00 -76.55 -28.38
N TYR A 3 6.31 -75.54 -27.58
CA TYR A 3 5.88 -75.50 -26.18
C TYR A 3 5.36 -74.11 -25.84
N GLN A 4 4.05 -74.03 -25.71
CA GLN A 4 3.32 -72.91 -25.14
C GLN A 4 3.51 -72.90 -23.62
N GLY A 5 3.71 -71.71 -23.05
CA GLY A 5 3.67 -71.46 -21.62
C GLY A 5 3.41 -69.99 -21.35
N LYS A 6 2.17 -69.53 -21.56
CA LYS A 6 1.75 -68.16 -21.31
C LYS A 6 1.49 -67.93 -19.82
N ILE A 7 2.35 -67.12 -19.20
CA ILE A 7 2.06 -66.02 -18.25
C ILE A 7 1.11 -66.35 -17.09
N GLN A 8 1.69 -66.67 -15.92
CA GLN A 8 1.03 -66.51 -14.62
C GLN A 8 1.06 -65.04 -14.20
N VAL A 9 -0.11 -64.46 -13.97
CA VAL A 9 -0.26 -63.09 -13.46
C VAL A 9 -0.10 -63.14 -11.94
N VAL A 10 1.03 -62.63 -11.44
CA VAL A 10 1.32 -62.52 -10.01
C VAL A 10 0.44 -61.42 -9.41
N ALA A 11 -0.53 -61.82 -8.60
CA ALA A 11 -1.31 -60.93 -7.75
C ALA A 11 -0.39 -60.30 -6.69
N LYS A 12 -0.09 -59.01 -6.84
CA LYS A 12 0.54 -58.20 -5.78
C LYS A 12 -0.56 -57.72 -4.84
N GLN A 13 -0.76 -58.44 -3.74
CA GLN A 13 -1.43 -57.90 -2.56
C GLN A 13 -0.45 -56.94 -1.86
N THR A 14 -0.89 -55.71 -1.63
CA THR A 14 -0.29 -54.82 -0.62
C THR A 14 -1.40 -54.42 0.36
N PRO A 15 -1.12 -54.41 1.68
CA PRO A 15 -2.14 -54.27 2.70
C PRO A 15 -2.58 -52.81 2.82
N SER A 16 -3.89 -52.60 2.68
CA SER A 16 -4.58 -51.36 3.01
C SER A 16 -4.61 -51.23 4.54
N THR A 17 -3.69 -50.44 5.09
CA THR A 17 -3.72 -50.02 6.49
C THR A 17 -4.91 -49.09 6.69
N ALA A 18 -5.92 -49.60 7.39
CA ALA A 18 -7.17 -48.93 7.69
C ALA A 18 -6.96 -47.59 8.41
N ALA A 19 -7.25 -46.49 7.73
CA ALA A 19 -7.45 -45.19 8.35
C ALA A 19 -8.84 -45.17 9.02
N THR A 20 -8.84 -44.84 10.29
CA THR A 20 -9.99 -44.67 11.18
C THR A 20 -11.09 -43.82 10.53
N PRO A 21 -12.37 -44.23 10.53
CA PRO A 21 -13.44 -43.41 9.98
C PRO A 21 -13.72 -42.24 10.94
N GLU A 22 -13.41 -41.01 10.51
CA GLU A 22 -13.93 -39.80 11.14
C GLU A 22 -15.47 -39.88 11.17
N ALA A 23 -16.04 -39.77 12.36
CA ALA A 23 -17.47 -39.83 12.60
C ALA A 23 -18.22 -38.79 11.75
N VAL A 24 -18.92 -39.28 10.72
CA VAL A 24 -19.82 -38.49 9.88
C VAL A 24 -20.99 -38.03 10.75
N LYS A 25 -20.94 -36.77 11.19
CA LYS A 25 -22.07 -36.12 11.85
C LYS A 25 -23.29 -36.17 10.91
N PRO A 26 -24.50 -36.43 11.42
CA PRO A 26 -25.69 -36.54 10.57
C PRO A 26 -25.91 -35.25 9.77
N PRO A 27 -26.50 -35.33 8.57
CA PRO A 27 -26.77 -34.14 7.75
C PRO A 27 -27.61 -33.16 8.57
N ARG A 28 -27.05 -31.98 8.84
CA ARG A 28 -27.72 -30.90 9.59
C ARG A 28 -29.10 -30.64 8.98
N GLN A 29 -30.14 -30.59 9.81
CA GLN A 29 -31.45 -30.08 9.39
C GLN A 29 -31.29 -28.64 8.88
N ARG A 30 -31.95 -28.35 7.75
CA ARG A 30 -31.80 -27.09 7.03
C ARG A 30 -32.61 -25.99 7.72
N ASP A 31 -32.03 -25.35 8.71
CA ASP A 31 -32.64 -24.23 9.42
C ASP A 31 -32.15 -22.89 8.86
N ARG A 32 -33.03 -22.17 8.15
CA ARG A 32 -32.69 -20.87 7.56
C ARG A 32 -32.34 -19.81 8.59
N ALA A 33 -33.14 -19.70 9.65
CA ALA A 33 -32.92 -18.72 10.71
C ALA A 33 -31.58 -18.95 11.43
N ARG A 34 -31.26 -20.21 11.75
CA ARG A 34 -30.00 -20.57 12.40
C ARG A 34 -28.79 -20.24 11.53
N THR A 35 -28.83 -20.59 10.25
CA THR A 35 -27.73 -20.28 9.32
C THR A 35 -27.55 -18.77 9.11
N LEU A 36 -28.64 -17.98 9.12
CA LEU A 36 -28.57 -16.51 9.09
C LEU A 36 -27.85 -15.96 10.34
N THR A 37 -28.19 -16.46 11.54
CA THR A 37 -27.49 -16.05 12.77
C THR A 37 -26.00 -16.43 12.76
N GLU A 38 -25.64 -17.61 12.24
CA GLU A 38 -24.24 -18.03 12.07
C GLU A 38 -23.48 -17.09 11.11
N LEU A 39 -24.12 -16.65 10.02
CA LEU A 39 -23.55 -15.70 9.06
C LEU A 39 -23.36 -14.29 9.65
N GLN A 40 -24.33 -13.79 10.40
CA GLN A 40 -24.21 -12.50 11.10
C GLN A 40 -23.08 -12.53 12.15
N LEU A 41 -22.98 -13.63 12.89
CA LEU A 41 -21.91 -13.82 13.86
C LEU A 41 -20.53 -13.86 13.16
N ALA A 42 -20.41 -14.58 12.05
CA ALA A 42 -19.20 -14.61 11.24
C ALA A 42 -18.78 -13.23 10.73
N LEU A 43 -19.75 -12.42 10.26
CA LEU A 43 -19.49 -11.04 9.86
C LEU A 43 -18.98 -10.18 11.04
N SER A 44 -19.61 -10.29 12.21
CA SER A 44 -19.17 -9.55 13.40
C SER A 44 -17.75 -9.97 13.85
N ARG A 45 -17.40 -11.25 13.74
CA ARG A 45 -16.05 -11.75 14.03
C ARG A 45 -15.01 -11.19 13.07
N LEU A 46 -15.32 -11.13 11.78
CA LEU A 46 -14.43 -10.56 10.76
C LEU A 46 -14.20 -9.06 10.98
N GLN A 47 -15.25 -8.32 11.36
CA GLN A 47 -15.14 -6.91 11.73
C GLN A 47 -14.24 -6.71 12.96
N ARG A 48 -14.43 -7.52 14.02
CA ARG A 48 -13.56 -7.47 15.22
C ARG A 48 -12.12 -7.84 14.93
N ALA A 49 -11.90 -8.79 14.02
CA ALA A 49 -10.55 -9.19 13.61
C ALA A 49 -9.87 -8.19 12.67
N CYS A 50 -10.54 -7.06 12.32
CA CYS A 50 -10.07 -6.06 11.36
C CYS A 50 -9.62 -6.66 10.02
N LYS A 51 -10.18 -7.82 9.63
CA LYS A 51 -9.86 -8.50 8.37
C LYS A 51 -10.71 -7.95 7.25
N LYS A 52 -10.24 -8.06 6.00
CA LYS A 52 -10.99 -7.65 4.81
C LYS A 52 -12.33 -8.38 4.76
N VAL A 53 -13.42 -7.63 4.96
CA VAL A 53 -14.77 -8.16 4.83
C VAL A 53 -15.01 -8.46 3.34
N SER A 54 -15.41 -9.68 3.03
CA SER A 54 -15.82 -10.11 1.70
C SER A 54 -16.77 -11.29 1.84
N ILE A 55 -17.61 -11.54 0.83
CA ILE A 55 -18.58 -12.64 0.90
C ILE A 55 -17.86 -13.99 1.00
N ALA A 56 -16.72 -14.15 0.32
CA ALA A 56 -15.88 -15.34 0.46
C ALA A 56 -15.29 -15.48 1.87
N ALA A 57 -14.81 -14.38 2.48
CA ALA A 57 -14.30 -14.42 3.85
C ALA A 57 -15.39 -14.78 4.87
N VAL A 58 -16.59 -14.22 4.72
CA VAL A 58 -17.75 -14.53 5.58
C VAL A 58 -18.16 -16.00 5.42
N ALA A 59 -18.17 -16.50 4.19
CA ALA A 59 -18.49 -17.90 3.88
C ALA A 59 -17.48 -18.88 4.52
N ASN A 60 -16.19 -18.58 4.43
CA ASN A 60 -15.12 -19.38 5.04
C ASN A 60 -15.23 -19.42 6.57
N GLU A 61 -15.52 -18.27 7.19
CA GLU A 61 -15.67 -18.16 8.65
C GLU A 61 -16.92 -18.90 9.16
N ALA A 62 -18.01 -18.87 8.40
CA ALA A 62 -19.26 -19.59 8.70
C ALA A 62 -19.25 -21.05 8.21
N LYS A 63 -18.19 -21.52 7.55
CA LYS A 63 -18.07 -22.86 6.94
C LYS A 63 -19.21 -23.19 5.98
N VAL A 64 -19.62 -22.21 5.17
CA VAL A 64 -20.64 -22.38 4.11
C VAL A 64 -20.05 -22.07 2.75
N THR A 65 -20.64 -22.63 1.70
CA THR A 65 -20.23 -22.31 0.32
C THR A 65 -20.66 -20.88 -0.04
N PRO A 66 -19.82 -20.06 -0.69
CA PRO A 66 -20.19 -18.71 -1.13
C PRO A 66 -21.46 -18.67 -2.00
N ALA A 67 -21.69 -19.72 -2.81
CA ALA A 67 -22.89 -19.87 -3.63
C ALA A 67 -24.19 -19.88 -2.80
N LEU A 68 -24.15 -20.43 -1.57
CA LEU A 68 -25.30 -20.45 -0.67
C LEU A 68 -25.71 -19.03 -0.24
N ILE A 69 -24.74 -18.16 0.01
CA ILE A 69 -24.99 -16.78 0.40
C ILE A 69 -25.61 -16.01 -0.77
N HIS A 70 -25.05 -16.12 -1.97
CA HIS A 70 -25.56 -15.41 -3.14
C HIS A 70 -26.94 -15.89 -3.60
N ASN A 71 -27.22 -17.18 -3.50
CA ASN A 71 -28.45 -17.76 -4.05
C ASN A 71 -29.59 -17.83 -3.02
N THR A 72 -29.28 -18.14 -1.76
CA THR A 72 -30.30 -18.36 -0.72
C THR A 72 -30.51 -17.14 0.17
N TYR A 73 -29.51 -16.27 0.28
CA TYR A 73 -29.55 -15.07 1.14
C TYR A 73 -29.09 -13.80 0.42
N PRO A 74 -29.78 -13.39 -0.67
CA PRO A 74 -29.40 -12.21 -1.45
C PRO A 74 -29.38 -10.94 -0.61
N ASP A 75 -30.33 -10.75 0.31
CA ASP A 75 -30.41 -9.55 1.16
C ASP A 75 -29.19 -9.40 2.07
N PHE A 76 -28.71 -10.51 2.65
CA PHE A 76 -27.49 -10.52 3.45
C PHE A 76 -26.26 -10.23 2.57
N ALA A 77 -26.19 -10.81 1.37
CA ALA A 77 -25.10 -10.55 0.44
C ALA A 77 -25.01 -9.05 0.07
N GLU A 78 -26.15 -8.39 -0.17
CA GLU A 78 -26.20 -6.95 -0.44
C GLU A 78 -25.75 -6.11 0.76
N GLN A 79 -26.14 -6.49 1.98
CA GLN A 79 -25.66 -5.83 3.19
C GLN A 79 -24.13 -5.92 3.31
N VAL A 80 -23.54 -7.10 3.06
CA VAL A 80 -22.08 -7.27 3.08
C VAL A 80 -21.42 -6.40 1.99
N ARG A 81 -21.95 -6.40 0.76
CA ARG A 81 -21.42 -5.55 -0.32
C ARG A 81 -21.49 -4.07 0.01
N ALA A 82 -22.62 -3.60 0.56
CA ALA A 82 -22.78 -2.21 0.96
C ALA A 82 -21.75 -1.80 2.02
N LEU A 83 -21.49 -2.65 3.02
CA LEU A 83 -20.47 -2.41 4.04
C LEU A 83 -19.06 -2.32 3.43
N VAL A 84 -18.69 -3.25 2.55
CA VAL A 84 -17.39 -3.26 1.86
C VAL A 84 -17.21 -2.04 0.95
N ASN A 85 -18.26 -1.66 0.22
CA ASN A 85 -18.21 -0.51 -0.68
C ASN A 85 -18.07 0.80 0.09
N LYS A 86 -18.74 0.93 1.24
CA LYS A 86 -18.59 2.10 2.12
C LYS A 86 -17.18 2.20 2.69
N SER A 87 -16.63 1.09 3.21
CA SER A 87 -15.28 1.08 3.76
C SER A 87 -14.19 1.35 2.71
N THR A 88 -14.36 0.83 1.49
CA THR A 88 -13.39 1.05 0.40
C THR A 88 -13.42 2.47 -0.15
N ARG A 89 -14.59 3.12 -0.17
CA ARG A 89 -14.69 4.56 -0.50
C ARG A 89 -14.01 5.41 0.57
N ALA A 90 -14.33 5.21 1.84
CA ALA A 90 -13.68 5.92 2.94
C ALA A 90 -12.15 5.78 2.92
N GLN A 91 -11.63 4.55 2.81
CA GLN A 91 -10.18 4.30 2.71
C GLN A 91 -9.53 4.99 1.51
N ARG A 92 -10.24 5.06 0.37
CA ARG A 92 -9.73 5.73 -0.82
C ARG A 92 -9.67 7.24 -0.60
N ASP A 93 -10.73 7.81 -0.04
CA ASP A 93 -10.85 9.24 0.20
C ASP A 93 -9.80 9.71 1.23
N ASP A 94 -9.59 8.92 2.30
CA ASP A 94 -8.54 9.17 3.30
C ASP A 94 -7.14 9.16 2.66
N LYS A 95 -6.83 8.14 1.83
CA LYS A 95 -5.56 8.09 1.10
C LYS A 95 -5.40 9.24 0.12
N HIS A 96 -6.45 9.64 -0.58
CA HIS A 96 -6.40 10.79 -1.48
C HIS A 96 -6.14 12.09 -0.73
N ARG A 97 -6.79 12.26 0.42
CA ARG A 97 -6.57 13.41 1.30
C ARG A 97 -5.14 13.46 1.81
N GLU A 98 -4.61 12.33 2.28
CA GLU A 98 -3.22 12.22 2.74
C GLU A 98 -2.25 12.55 1.60
N LEU A 99 -2.45 11.99 0.40
CA LEU A 99 -1.61 12.27 -0.76
C LEU A 99 -1.64 13.76 -1.15
N GLN A 100 -2.82 14.40 -1.10
CA GLN A 100 -2.96 15.83 -1.39
C GLN A 100 -2.21 16.69 -0.36
N LEU A 101 -2.33 16.35 0.94
CA LEU A 101 -1.61 17.06 2.00
C LEU A 101 -0.09 16.95 1.82
N GLN A 102 0.40 15.74 1.51
CA GLN A 102 1.83 15.54 1.27
C GLN A 102 2.30 16.32 0.04
N ARG A 103 1.56 16.28 -1.08
CA ARG A 103 1.89 17.07 -2.27
C ARG A 103 1.91 18.57 -2.01
N ALA A 104 0.95 19.08 -1.24
CA ALA A 104 0.92 20.49 -0.86
C ALA A 104 2.12 20.87 0.02
N ALA A 105 2.51 20.03 0.97
CA ALA A 105 3.70 20.23 1.79
C ALA A 105 4.99 20.22 0.93
N THR A 106 5.12 19.24 0.03
CA THR A 106 6.26 19.15 -0.89
C THR A 106 6.36 20.37 -1.80
N ALA A 107 5.24 20.86 -2.34
CA ALA A 107 5.23 22.07 -3.16
C ALA A 107 5.72 23.30 -2.39
N ARG A 108 5.29 23.47 -1.13
CA ARG A 108 5.77 24.55 -0.25
C ARG A 108 7.27 24.42 0.04
N LEU A 109 7.77 23.21 0.32
CA LEU A 109 9.19 22.98 0.55
C LEU A 109 10.03 23.33 -0.67
N TYR A 110 9.59 22.98 -1.89
CA TYR A 110 10.29 23.36 -3.11
C TYR A 110 10.29 24.89 -3.34
N GLN A 111 9.22 25.59 -3.00
CA GLN A 111 9.19 27.05 -3.05
C GLN A 111 10.21 27.66 -2.08
N VAL A 112 10.22 27.20 -0.83
CA VAL A 112 11.20 27.68 0.18
C VAL A 112 12.64 27.43 -0.28
N ILE A 113 12.94 26.24 -0.81
CA ILE A 113 14.28 25.93 -1.34
C ILE A 113 14.64 26.87 -2.51
N ALA A 114 13.69 27.13 -3.42
CA ALA A 114 13.94 28.01 -4.55
C ALA A 114 14.22 29.45 -4.09
N ASP A 115 13.50 29.96 -3.10
CA ASP A 115 13.70 31.30 -2.57
C ASP A 115 15.00 31.42 -1.77
N GLN A 116 15.31 30.43 -0.92
CA GLN A 116 16.60 30.37 -0.21
C GLN A 116 17.78 30.31 -1.17
N ASN A 117 17.68 29.55 -2.27
CA ASN A 117 18.74 29.48 -3.26
C ASN A 117 18.95 30.82 -3.97
N LYS A 118 17.89 31.60 -4.22
CA LYS A 118 18.03 32.96 -4.77
C LYS A 118 18.77 33.86 -3.79
N GLU A 119 18.37 33.86 -2.51
CA GLU A 119 19.03 34.64 -1.46
C GLU A 119 20.53 34.28 -1.34
N ILE A 120 20.87 32.99 -1.40
CA ILE A 120 22.26 32.53 -1.37
C ILE A 120 23.05 33.07 -2.57
N VAL A 121 22.47 33.04 -3.78
CA VAL A 121 23.12 33.55 -5.00
C VAL A 121 23.34 35.06 -4.90
N ASP A 122 22.34 35.80 -4.44
CA ASP A 122 22.44 37.26 -4.26
C ASP A 122 23.51 37.62 -3.24
N LEU A 123 23.51 36.94 -2.08
CA LEU A 123 24.53 37.13 -1.05
C LEU A 123 25.93 36.74 -1.54
N ALA A 124 26.06 35.66 -2.32
CA ALA A 124 27.33 35.26 -2.90
C ALA A 124 27.86 36.32 -3.87
N SER A 125 26.99 36.88 -4.73
CA SER A 125 27.37 37.95 -5.66
C SER A 125 27.86 39.21 -4.92
N ILE A 126 27.14 39.63 -3.88
CA ILE A 126 27.52 40.79 -3.06
C ILE A 126 28.84 40.52 -2.35
N ASN A 127 28.99 39.33 -1.76
CA ASN A 127 30.22 38.96 -1.06
C ASN A 127 31.43 38.94 -1.99
N GLU A 128 31.29 38.47 -3.23
CA GLU A 128 32.38 38.49 -4.21
C GLU A 128 32.75 39.93 -4.63
N ALA A 129 31.77 40.81 -4.83
CA ALA A 129 32.03 42.22 -5.08
C ALA A 129 32.79 42.89 -3.92
N LEU A 130 32.34 42.67 -2.69
CA LEU A 130 32.99 43.19 -1.49
C LEU A 130 34.41 42.63 -1.32
N ARG A 131 34.63 41.34 -1.61
CA ARG A 131 35.98 40.74 -1.59
C ARG A 131 36.91 41.41 -2.57
N ALA A 132 36.44 41.72 -3.78
CA ALA A 132 37.23 42.45 -4.77
C ALA A 132 37.60 43.86 -4.28
N GLU A 133 36.64 44.60 -3.71
CA GLU A 133 36.90 45.92 -3.12
C GLU A 133 37.91 45.86 -1.98
N VAL A 134 37.76 44.90 -1.06
CA VAL A 134 38.69 44.70 0.06
C VAL A 134 40.09 44.38 -0.44
N GLN A 135 40.24 43.54 -1.47
CA GLN A 135 41.56 43.25 -2.06
C GLN A 135 42.20 44.51 -2.67
N VAL A 136 41.44 45.34 -3.36
CA VAL A 136 41.95 46.61 -3.91
C VAL A 136 42.42 47.53 -2.77
N LEU A 137 41.61 47.70 -1.73
CA LEU A 137 41.96 48.52 -0.57
C LEU A 137 43.21 48.00 0.16
N GLN A 138 43.32 46.68 0.35
CA GLN A 138 44.52 46.05 0.92
C GLN A 138 45.75 46.29 0.05
N GLY A 139 45.61 46.16 -1.28
CA GLY A 139 46.70 46.46 -2.23
C GLY A 139 47.16 47.92 -2.17
N ILE A 140 46.25 48.86 -1.92
CA ILE A 140 46.56 50.28 -1.70
C ILE A 140 47.33 50.47 -0.39
N VAL A 141 46.85 49.87 0.71
CA VAL A 141 47.50 49.96 2.04
C VAL A 141 48.90 49.34 2.03
N GLU A 142 49.08 48.22 1.34
CA GLU A 142 50.38 47.55 1.17
C GLU A 142 51.31 48.29 0.19
N GLY A 143 50.86 49.38 -0.44
CA GLY A 143 51.64 50.16 -1.40
C GLY A 143 51.87 49.47 -2.76
N LYS A 144 51.18 48.35 -3.02
CA LYS A 144 51.23 47.60 -4.27
C LYS A 144 50.37 48.23 -5.37
N VAL A 145 49.36 49.02 -5.00
CA VAL A 145 48.45 49.72 -5.92
C VAL A 145 48.47 51.22 -5.63
N LEU A 146 48.79 52.04 -6.63
CA LEU A 146 48.81 53.50 -6.52
C LEU A 146 47.47 54.09 -6.99
N THR A 147 46.75 54.79 -6.11
CA THR A 147 45.57 55.58 -6.50
C THR A 147 46.02 56.94 -7.04
N ALA A 148 45.91 57.14 -8.36
CA ALA A 148 46.12 58.44 -8.99
C ALA A 148 44.79 59.03 -9.46
N PRO A 149 44.57 60.36 -9.36
CA PRO A 149 43.36 61.00 -9.85
C PRO A 149 43.39 61.09 -11.37
N PHE A 150 43.04 60.01 -12.05
CA PHE A 150 42.78 60.04 -13.49
C PHE A 150 41.37 60.60 -13.74
N GLY A 151 41.22 61.91 -13.56
CA GLY A 151 40.03 62.65 -13.98
C GLY A 151 40.01 62.77 -15.50
N ARG A 152 38.89 62.40 -16.16
CA ARG A 152 38.65 62.80 -17.55
C ARG A 152 38.72 64.33 -17.59
N LYS A 153 39.62 64.87 -18.41
CA LYS A 153 39.57 66.28 -18.79
C LYS A 153 38.25 66.48 -19.52
N ASN A 154 37.28 67.09 -18.84
CA ASN A 154 36.13 67.66 -19.51
C ASN A 154 36.63 68.94 -20.18
N GLU A 155 36.63 68.97 -21.51
CA GLU A 155 36.72 70.20 -22.31
C GLU A 155 35.39 70.95 -22.26
#